data_AF-A0A3P3Y1H0-F1
#
_entry.id   AF-A0A3P3Y1H0-F1
#
_cell.length_a   1.000
_cell.length_b   1.000
_cell.length_c   1.000
_cell.angle_alpha   90.00
_cell.angle_beta   90.00
_cell.angle_gamma   90.00
#
_symmetry.space_group_name_H-M   'P 1'
#
loop_
_entity.id
_entity.type
_entity.pdbx_description
1 polymer ?
#
loop_
_entity_poly.entity_id
_entity_poly.type
_entity_poly.pdbx_seq_one_letter_code
_entity_poly.pdbx_strand_id
1 'polypeptide(L)'
;MHPGAVSRRKTVKLWCDMFRSTSKRRTMSTGTLVVSGRMLSPVYQEAKAIAQKIRDVASDQQKVQIVDVLDIDWDIELHQVTLRYGAHIVGHCPDVFICHSSLGWVGGTTADLLQWAAPRFDLGPTEGTPDFEALAKESLSLYCKKNSKENQFVYMTFEAEGSNIGTVVFELFHSIMPRACDNFRMLCTGELGASANGVPLHYARCPIHRIVKGAWIQGGDIATGNGDGGESAFGSFFEDECFAIKHDRPGILSMANEGRPHSNGSQFFITLRDLEYLDCKKVAFGRVISGLDIVRRIGKSSTLNERPTQPIIVSDCGVYVPDH
;
A
#
# COMPACT_ATOMS: atom_id res chain seq x y z
N MET A 1 -32.47 -8.27 -12.54
CA MET A 1 -31.72 -9.24 -13.38
C MET A 1 -30.23 -8.96 -13.18
N HIS A 2 -29.54 -9.79 -12.41
CA HIS A 2 -28.14 -9.58 -12.04
C HIS A 2 -27.17 -10.12 -13.11
N PRO A 3 -26.25 -9.30 -13.65
CA PRO A 3 -25.14 -9.78 -14.46
C PRO A 3 -23.93 -10.04 -13.56
N GLY A 4 -23.88 -11.22 -12.91
CA GLY A 4 -22.77 -11.55 -11.99
C GLY A 4 -22.33 -13.01 -11.97
N ALA A 5 -23.11 -13.94 -12.54
CA ALA A 5 -22.84 -15.38 -12.40
C ALA A 5 -22.03 -16.01 -13.56
N VAL A 6 -21.79 -15.26 -14.64
CA VAL A 6 -21.24 -15.82 -15.90
C VAL A 6 -19.71 -15.88 -15.93
N SER A 7 -19.02 -15.14 -15.05
CA SER A 7 -17.55 -15.10 -15.00
C SER A 7 -16.94 -16.30 -14.25
N ARG A 8 -17.45 -16.64 -13.05
CA ARG A 8 -16.89 -17.70 -12.18
C ARG A 8 -16.91 -19.10 -12.79
N ARG A 9 -17.90 -19.44 -13.62
CA ARG A 9 -17.99 -20.76 -14.27
C ARG A 9 -16.95 -20.99 -15.38
N LYS A 10 -16.39 -19.93 -15.96
CA LYS A 10 -15.34 -20.06 -17.00
C LYS A 10 -13.98 -20.38 -16.38
N THR A 11 -13.66 -19.82 -15.22
CA THR A 11 -12.39 -20.06 -14.50
C THR A 11 -12.27 -21.49 -13.99
N VAL A 12 -13.35 -22.05 -13.44
CA VAL A 12 -13.40 -23.45 -12.97
C VAL A 12 -13.29 -24.45 -14.13
N LYS A 13 -13.81 -24.10 -15.31
CA LYS A 13 -13.79 -24.98 -16.49
C LYS A 13 -12.41 -25.03 -17.17
N LEU A 14 -11.68 -23.90 -17.18
CA LEU A 14 -10.26 -23.85 -17.58
C LEU A 14 -9.38 -24.75 -16.70
N TRP A 15 -9.71 -24.88 -15.42
CA TRP A 15 -8.99 -25.72 -14.47
C TRP A 15 -9.14 -27.22 -14.73
N CYS A 16 -10.32 -27.71 -15.10
CA CYS A 16 -10.51 -29.15 -15.38
C CYS A 16 -10.09 -29.55 -16.79
N ASP A 17 -10.22 -28.65 -17.77
CA ASP A 17 -9.97 -28.98 -19.18
C ASP A 17 -8.48 -28.91 -19.57
N MET A 18 -7.63 -28.21 -18.79
CA MET A 18 -6.17 -28.12 -19.04
C MET A 18 -5.39 -29.40 -18.70
N PHE A 19 -5.96 -30.34 -17.95
CA PHE A 19 -5.25 -31.57 -17.51
C PHE A 19 -5.48 -32.79 -18.42
N ARG A 20 -6.13 -32.64 -19.59
CA ARG A 20 -6.25 -33.74 -20.56
C ARG A 20 -5.10 -33.74 -21.58
N SER A 21 -4.01 -34.41 -21.21
CA SER A 21 -3.06 -35.15 -22.07
C SER A 21 -2.48 -34.46 -23.33
N THR A 22 -1.18 -34.16 -23.32
CA THR A 22 -0.16 -34.93 -24.09
C THR A 22 1.26 -34.54 -23.67
N SER A 23 2.00 -35.54 -23.21
CA SER A 23 3.38 -35.46 -22.74
C SER A 23 4.37 -35.24 -23.88
N LYS A 24 4.98 -34.05 -23.92
CA LYS A 24 6.40 -33.86 -24.23
C LYS A 24 6.94 -32.85 -23.22
N ARG A 25 7.63 -33.32 -22.18
CA ARG A 25 8.35 -32.45 -21.23
C ARG A 25 9.31 -31.58 -22.04
N ARG A 26 9.00 -30.29 -22.20
CA ARG A 26 9.95 -29.32 -22.75
C ARG A 26 11.15 -29.28 -21.80
N THR A 27 12.36 -29.29 -22.36
CA THR A 27 13.60 -29.10 -21.60
C THR A 27 13.47 -27.86 -20.70
N MET A 28 13.63 -28.04 -19.40
CA MET A 28 13.56 -26.93 -18.45
C MET A 28 14.76 -26.01 -18.68
N SER A 29 14.50 -24.71 -18.84
CA SER A 29 15.55 -23.71 -18.95
C SER A 29 16.10 -23.38 -17.56
N THR A 30 17.42 -23.27 -17.42
CA THR A 30 18.15 -23.06 -16.16
C THR A 30 18.05 -21.64 -15.57
N GLY A 31 16.91 -20.96 -15.75
CA GLY A 31 16.72 -19.58 -15.28
C GLY A 31 15.94 -19.46 -13.97
N THR A 32 15.69 -18.22 -13.57
CA THR A 32 14.85 -17.88 -12.40
C THR A 32 13.51 -17.36 -12.89
N LEU A 33 12.42 -17.96 -12.41
CA LEU A 33 11.08 -17.42 -12.53
C LEU A 33 10.88 -16.38 -11.42
N VAL A 34 10.51 -15.16 -11.78
CA VAL A 34 10.16 -14.09 -10.84
C VAL A 34 8.68 -13.80 -10.99
N VAL A 35 7.96 -13.85 -9.88
CA VAL A 35 6.55 -13.47 -9.76
C VAL A 35 6.48 -12.31 -8.77
N SER A 36 6.35 -11.08 -9.29
CA SER A 36 6.14 -9.87 -8.49
C SER A 36 4.70 -9.40 -8.63
N GLY A 37 4.19 -8.69 -7.63
CA GLY A 37 2.85 -8.13 -7.70
C GLY A 37 2.43 -7.39 -6.44
N ARG A 38 1.29 -6.73 -6.55
CA ARG A 38 0.71 -5.93 -5.47
C ARG A 38 0.32 -6.85 -4.32
N MET A 39 1.02 -6.72 -3.20
CA MET A 39 0.91 -7.61 -2.03
C MET A 39 -0.53 -7.75 -1.54
N LEU A 40 -1.34 -6.68 -1.62
CA LEU A 40 -2.72 -6.72 -1.14
C LEU A 40 -3.76 -7.12 -2.22
N SER A 41 -3.31 -7.44 -3.43
CA SER A 41 -4.19 -7.85 -4.52
C SER A 41 -4.54 -9.34 -4.45
N PRO A 42 -5.84 -9.71 -4.41
CA PRO A 42 -6.25 -11.11 -4.46
C PRO A 42 -5.74 -11.84 -5.72
N VAL A 43 -5.62 -11.13 -6.84
CA VAL A 43 -5.09 -11.68 -8.11
C VAL A 43 -3.62 -12.08 -7.93
N TYR A 44 -2.84 -11.23 -7.27
CA TYR A 44 -1.46 -11.53 -6.96
C TYR A 44 -1.34 -12.66 -5.93
N GLN A 45 -2.19 -12.72 -4.91
CA GLN A 45 -2.17 -13.81 -3.92
C GLN A 45 -2.42 -15.17 -4.58
N GLU A 46 -3.28 -15.23 -5.59
CA GLU A 46 -3.47 -16.43 -6.41
C GLU A 46 -2.19 -16.80 -7.19
N ALA A 47 -1.57 -15.84 -7.88
CA ALA A 47 -0.32 -16.06 -8.60
C ALA A 47 0.84 -16.47 -7.66
N LYS A 48 0.90 -15.88 -6.46
CA LYS A 48 1.84 -16.21 -5.39
C LYS A 48 1.68 -17.65 -4.91
N ALA A 49 0.44 -18.09 -4.67
CA ALA A 49 0.16 -19.47 -4.30
C ALA A 49 0.60 -20.48 -5.38
N ILE A 50 0.36 -20.16 -6.65
CA ILE A 50 0.84 -20.99 -7.77
C ILE A 50 2.37 -20.99 -7.84
N ALA A 51 3.01 -19.84 -7.66
CA ALA A 51 4.47 -19.73 -7.65
C ALA A 51 5.10 -20.54 -6.49
N GLN A 52 4.46 -20.57 -5.32
CA GLN A 52 4.87 -21.43 -4.20
C GLN A 52 4.78 -22.90 -4.58
N LYS A 53 3.66 -23.35 -5.16
CA LYS A 53 3.55 -24.73 -5.65
C LYS A 53 4.61 -25.09 -6.69
N ILE A 54 4.90 -24.18 -7.63
CA ILE A 54 5.97 -24.39 -8.61
C ILE A 54 7.30 -24.56 -7.88
N ARG A 55 7.59 -23.72 -6.88
CA ARG A 55 8.83 -23.83 -6.09
C ARG A 55 8.93 -25.19 -5.38
N ASP A 56 7.85 -25.66 -4.78
CA ASP A 56 7.82 -26.90 -4.02
C ASP A 56 7.99 -28.13 -4.94
N VAL A 57 7.31 -28.14 -6.10
CA VAL A 57 7.35 -29.25 -7.06
C VAL A 57 8.65 -29.26 -7.87
N ALA A 58 9.16 -28.09 -8.24
CA ALA A 58 10.33 -28.00 -9.10
C ALA A 58 11.65 -28.33 -8.39
N SER A 59 11.70 -28.26 -7.06
CA SER A 59 12.93 -28.48 -6.29
C SER A 59 14.11 -27.67 -6.90
N ASP A 60 15.26 -28.28 -7.15
CA ASP A 60 16.44 -27.63 -7.74
C ASP A 60 16.33 -27.37 -9.25
N GLN A 61 15.27 -27.81 -9.93
CA GLN A 61 15.14 -27.70 -11.39
C GLN A 61 14.71 -26.30 -11.85
N GLN A 62 13.99 -25.55 -11.01
CA GLN A 62 13.52 -24.20 -11.31
C GLN A 62 13.63 -23.32 -10.08
N LYS A 63 14.49 -22.31 -10.13
CA LYS A 63 14.51 -21.27 -9.11
C LYS A 63 13.26 -20.39 -9.25
N VAL A 64 12.55 -20.16 -8.16
CA VAL A 64 11.35 -19.30 -8.12
C VAL A 64 11.53 -18.20 -7.07
N GLN A 65 11.49 -16.95 -7.51
CA GLN A 65 11.47 -15.77 -6.66
C GLN A 65 10.06 -15.18 -6.62
N ILE A 66 9.57 -14.91 -5.42
CA ILE A 66 8.28 -14.27 -5.19
C ILE A 66 8.58 -12.94 -4.53
N VAL A 67 8.00 -11.86 -5.06
CA VAL A 67 8.26 -10.50 -4.61
C VAL A 67 6.93 -9.83 -4.28
N ASP A 68 6.67 -9.63 -2.99
CA ASP A 68 5.56 -8.83 -2.50
C ASP A 68 5.90 -7.34 -2.71
N VAL A 69 5.06 -6.61 -3.44
CA VAL A 69 5.26 -5.17 -3.71
C VAL A 69 4.14 -4.39 -3.04
N LEU A 70 4.47 -3.38 -2.24
CA LEU A 70 3.46 -2.47 -1.68
C LEU A 70 2.82 -1.63 -2.80
N ASP A 71 1.57 -1.23 -2.63
CA ASP A 71 0.86 -0.40 -3.61
C ASP A 71 1.59 0.92 -3.92
N ILE A 72 2.31 1.46 -2.93
CA ILE A 72 3.13 2.67 -3.06
C ILE A 72 4.35 2.48 -3.98
N ASP A 73 4.87 1.25 -4.08
CA ASP A 73 6.05 0.91 -4.85
C ASP A 73 5.70 0.27 -6.22
N TRP A 74 4.43 -0.01 -6.47
CA TRP A 74 3.99 -0.71 -7.68
C TRP A 74 4.23 0.09 -8.96
N ASP A 75 3.97 1.40 -8.94
CA ASP A 75 4.21 2.25 -10.11
C ASP A 75 5.71 2.33 -10.46
N ILE A 76 6.59 2.20 -9.45
CA ILE A 76 8.04 2.11 -9.65
C ILE A 76 8.41 0.79 -10.30
N GLU A 77 7.85 -0.33 -9.84
CA GLU A 77 8.04 -1.65 -10.45
C GLU A 77 7.61 -1.63 -11.93
N LEU A 78 6.42 -1.07 -12.23
CA LEU A 78 5.93 -0.93 -13.61
C LEU A 78 6.81 -0.03 -14.48
N HIS A 79 7.41 1.01 -13.90
CA HIS A 79 8.40 1.83 -14.60
C HIS A 79 9.65 1.01 -14.97
N GLN A 80 10.17 0.19 -14.05
CA GLN A 80 11.31 -0.70 -14.33
C GLN A 80 10.96 -1.75 -15.41
N VAL A 81 9.74 -2.30 -15.36
CA VAL A 81 9.22 -3.19 -16.40
C VAL A 81 9.16 -2.48 -17.75
N THR A 82 8.70 -1.23 -17.78
CA THR A 82 8.64 -0.40 -19.00
C THR A 82 10.01 -0.20 -19.61
N LEU A 83 11.01 0.16 -18.80
CA LEU A 83 12.38 0.36 -19.26
C LEU A 83 12.99 -0.93 -19.84
N ARG A 84 12.63 -2.09 -19.28
CA ARG A 84 13.21 -3.38 -19.68
C ARG A 84 12.50 -4.04 -20.86
N TYR A 85 11.17 -3.96 -20.92
CA TYR A 85 10.37 -4.73 -21.89
C TYR A 85 9.46 -3.86 -22.77
N GLY A 86 9.32 -2.57 -22.47
CA GLY A 86 8.52 -1.61 -23.23
C GLY A 86 7.13 -1.34 -22.64
N ALA A 87 6.61 -0.14 -22.88
CA ALA A 87 5.37 0.36 -22.26
C ALA A 87 4.12 -0.45 -22.61
N HIS A 88 4.11 -1.13 -23.76
CA HIS A 88 2.99 -1.95 -24.21
C HIS A 88 2.66 -3.13 -23.26
N ILE A 89 3.62 -3.58 -22.44
CA ILE A 89 3.43 -4.68 -21.48
C ILE A 89 2.72 -4.24 -20.21
N VAL A 90 2.84 -2.97 -19.81
CA VAL A 90 2.28 -2.47 -18.54
C VAL A 90 0.77 -2.66 -18.48
N GLY A 91 0.07 -2.43 -19.59
CA GLY A 91 -1.39 -2.63 -19.68
C GLY A 91 -1.83 -4.09 -19.44
N HIS A 92 -0.92 -5.05 -19.54
CA HIS A 92 -1.17 -6.47 -19.27
C HIS A 92 -0.83 -6.88 -17.84
N CYS A 93 -0.26 -5.98 -17.02
CA CYS A 93 0.25 -6.29 -15.68
C CYS A 93 -0.42 -5.38 -14.62
N PRO A 94 -1.75 -5.45 -14.42
CA PRO A 94 -2.42 -4.55 -13.48
C PRO A 94 -2.04 -4.80 -12.02
N ASP A 95 -1.78 -6.07 -11.67
CA ASP A 95 -1.52 -6.50 -10.30
C ASP A 95 -0.34 -7.47 -10.17
N VAL A 96 0.08 -8.09 -11.27
CA VAL A 96 1.08 -9.15 -11.31
C VAL A 96 2.01 -8.93 -12.49
N PHE A 97 3.29 -9.17 -12.28
CA PHE A 97 4.31 -9.22 -13.31
C PHE A 97 5.10 -10.52 -13.20
N ILE A 98 5.20 -11.24 -14.32
CA ILE A 98 5.86 -12.55 -14.38
C ILE A 98 6.95 -12.49 -15.44
N CYS A 99 8.18 -12.80 -15.05
CA CYS A 99 9.29 -12.94 -15.98
C CYS A 99 10.16 -14.13 -15.63
N HIS A 100 10.91 -14.60 -16.62
CA HIS A 100 11.89 -15.65 -16.45
C HIS A 100 13.23 -15.18 -17.02
N SER A 101 14.31 -15.31 -16.24
CA SER A 101 15.61 -14.70 -16.58
C SER A 101 16.15 -15.12 -17.95
N SER A 102 15.85 -16.34 -18.41
CA SER A 102 16.28 -16.85 -19.72
C SER A 102 15.24 -16.69 -20.84
N LEU A 103 13.96 -16.45 -20.50
CA LEU A 103 12.86 -16.42 -21.49
C LEU A 103 12.28 -15.01 -21.68
N GLY A 104 12.62 -14.06 -20.80
CA GLY A 104 12.05 -12.72 -20.78
C GLY A 104 10.68 -12.68 -20.09
N TRP A 105 9.82 -11.78 -20.56
CA TRP A 105 8.46 -11.63 -20.05
C TRP A 105 7.63 -12.89 -20.30
N VAL A 106 6.93 -13.36 -19.28
CA VAL A 106 6.06 -14.54 -19.33
C VAL A 106 4.59 -14.14 -19.39
N GLY A 107 4.20 -13.12 -18.62
CA GLY A 107 2.82 -12.65 -18.57
C GLY A 107 2.56 -11.67 -17.43
N GLY A 108 1.30 -11.28 -17.28
CA GLY A 108 0.86 -10.34 -16.24
C GLY A 108 -0.42 -10.78 -15.51
N THR A 109 -0.83 -12.03 -15.71
CA THR A 109 -2.01 -12.62 -15.09
C THR A 109 -1.73 -14.01 -14.52
N THR A 110 -2.57 -14.46 -13.60
CA THR A 110 -2.55 -15.85 -13.11
C THR A 110 -2.69 -16.88 -14.24
N ALA A 111 -3.50 -16.57 -15.27
CA ALA A 111 -3.71 -17.45 -16.41
C ALA A 111 -2.42 -17.65 -17.22
N ASP A 112 -1.64 -16.59 -17.41
CA ASP A 112 -0.34 -16.68 -18.10
C ASP A 112 0.64 -17.56 -17.31
N LEU A 113 0.66 -17.43 -15.97
CA LEU A 113 1.49 -18.27 -15.11
C LEU A 113 1.13 -19.75 -15.24
N LEU A 114 -0.17 -20.07 -15.19
CA LEU A 114 -0.66 -21.43 -15.34
C LEU A 114 -0.36 -22.00 -16.73
N GLN A 115 -0.56 -21.21 -17.78
CA GLN A 115 -0.24 -21.62 -19.15
C GLN A 115 1.26 -21.91 -19.32
N TRP A 116 2.11 -21.12 -18.67
CA TRP A 116 3.54 -21.37 -18.64
C TRP A 116 3.90 -22.60 -17.80
N ALA A 117 3.27 -22.80 -16.64
CA ALA A 117 3.62 -23.86 -15.70
C ALA A 117 3.09 -25.25 -16.09
N ALA A 118 1.87 -25.37 -16.62
CA ALA A 118 1.20 -26.63 -16.91
C ALA A 118 2.00 -27.64 -17.78
N PRO A 119 2.69 -27.23 -18.87
CA PRO A 119 3.51 -28.16 -19.65
C PRO A 119 4.86 -28.52 -19.00
N ARG A 120 5.21 -27.88 -17.88
CA ARG A 120 6.53 -27.98 -17.21
C ARG A 120 6.43 -28.73 -15.89
N PHE A 121 5.41 -28.46 -15.10
CA PHE A 121 5.24 -28.97 -13.75
C PHE A 121 3.90 -29.66 -13.62
N ASP A 122 3.89 -30.83 -12.98
CA ASP A 122 2.66 -31.47 -12.55
C ASP A 122 2.24 -30.87 -11.20
N LEU A 123 1.48 -29.77 -11.26
CA LEU A 123 1.07 -29.02 -10.06
C LEU A 123 -0.06 -29.72 -9.28
N GLY A 124 -0.60 -30.83 -9.82
CA GLY A 124 -1.76 -31.51 -9.28
C GLY A 124 -3.03 -30.66 -9.25
N PRO A 125 -4.16 -31.23 -8.82
CA PRO A 125 -5.34 -30.44 -8.49
C PRO A 125 -5.04 -29.57 -7.26
N THR A 126 -5.61 -28.37 -7.21
CA THR A 126 -5.61 -27.60 -5.96
C THR A 126 -6.83 -28.03 -5.15
N GLU A 127 -6.62 -28.40 -3.89
CA GLU A 127 -7.70 -28.63 -2.96
C GLU A 127 -8.31 -27.29 -2.54
N GLY A 128 -9.59 -27.09 -2.86
CA GLY A 128 -10.31 -25.85 -2.57
C GLY A 128 -9.79 -24.62 -3.33
N THR A 129 -10.54 -23.53 -3.22
CA THR A 129 -10.07 -22.20 -3.64
C THR A 129 -9.76 -21.43 -2.37
N PRO A 130 -8.48 -21.09 -2.10
CA PRO A 130 -8.12 -20.29 -0.94
C PRO A 130 -8.86 -18.94 -0.93
N ASP A 131 -9.07 -18.40 0.26
CA ASP A 131 -9.51 -17.01 0.41
C ASP A 131 -8.32 -16.07 0.17
N PHE A 132 -8.19 -15.58 -1.06
CA PHE A 132 -7.10 -14.70 -1.45
C PHE A 132 -7.15 -13.32 -0.79
N GLU A 133 -8.32 -12.89 -0.30
CA GLU A 133 -8.43 -11.67 0.51
C GLU A 133 -7.85 -11.91 1.91
N ALA A 134 -8.12 -13.07 2.51
CA ALA A 134 -7.51 -13.47 3.78
C ALA A 134 -5.98 -13.59 3.66
N LEU A 135 -5.48 -14.20 2.58
CA LEU A 135 -4.02 -14.31 2.32
C LEU A 135 -3.34 -12.94 2.10
N ALA A 136 -4.06 -11.98 1.49
CA ALA A 136 -3.58 -10.61 1.38
C ALA A 136 -3.43 -9.94 2.76
N LYS A 137 -4.42 -10.12 3.65
CA LYS A 137 -4.36 -9.63 5.05
C LYS A 137 -3.24 -10.31 5.84
N GLU A 138 -3.06 -11.61 5.67
CA GLU A 138 -1.96 -12.35 6.29
C GLU A 138 -0.60 -11.83 5.80
N SER A 139 -0.45 -11.58 4.49
CA SER A 139 0.77 -10.99 3.91
C SER A 139 1.08 -9.62 4.53
N LEU A 140 0.06 -8.77 4.74
CA LEU A 140 0.22 -7.50 5.46
C LEU A 140 0.64 -7.72 6.92
N SER A 141 0.05 -8.71 7.60
CA SER A 141 0.41 -9.03 8.99
C SER A 141 1.86 -9.48 9.12
N LEU A 142 2.31 -10.37 8.22
CA LEU A 142 3.70 -10.82 8.15
C LEU A 142 4.66 -9.67 7.82
N TYR A 143 4.27 -8.76 6.90
CA TYR A 143 5.03 -7.55 6.61
C TYR A 143 5.22 -6.70 7.86
N CYS A 144 4.16 -6.44 8.62
CA CYS A 144 4.22 -5.64 9.84
C CYS A 144 5.06 -6.34 10.92
N LYS A 145 4.85 -7.64 11.15
CA LYS A 145 5.63 -8.46 12.10
C LYS A 145 7.13 -8.45 11.77
N LYS A 146 7.49 -8.46 10.49
CA LYS A 146 8.89 -8.39 10.04
C LYS A 146 9.56 -7.04 10.36
N ASN A 147 8.81 -5.94 10.24
CA ASN A 147 9.34 -4.58 10.36
C ASN A 147 9.09 -3.94 11.75
N SER A 148 8.39 -4.61 12.66
CA SER A 148 7.99 -4.08 13.99
C SER A 148 9.14 -3.81 14.96
N LYS A 149 10.36 -4.29 14.68
CA LYS A 149 11.54 -3.98 15.49
C LYS A 149 12.02 -2.54 15.29
N GLU A 150 11.81 -2.00 14.11
CA GLU A 150 12.33 -0.68 13.71
C GLU A 150 11.21 0.34 13.55
N ASN A 151 10.01 -0.12 13.17
CA ASN A 151 8.91 0.73 12.76
C ASN A 151 7.66 0.48 13.62
N GLN A 152 6.82 1.51 13.71
CA GLN A 152 5.50 1.45 14.34
C GLN A 152 4.42 1.45 13.27
N PHE A 153 3.23 0.95 13.59
CA PHE A 153 2.10 0.92 12.66
C PHE A 153 0.87 1.57 13.28
N VAL A 154 0.21 2.42 12.51
CA VAL A 154 -1.01 3.11 12.92
C VAL A 154 -2.04 3.06 11.81
N TYR A 155 -3.32 3.24 12.14
CA TYR A 155 -4.38 3.32 11.17
C TYR A 155 -5.20 4.60 11.32
N MET A 156 -5.83 5.01 10.22
CA MET A 156 -6.89 6.02 10.21
C MET A 156 -8.05 5.54 9.34
N THR A 157 -9.24 5.51 9.91
CA THR A 157 -10.49 5.30 9.18
C THR A 157 -11.06 6.65 8.79
N PHE A 158 -11.42 6.79 7.51
CA PHE A 158 -11.98 8.01 6.97
C PHE A 158 -13.48 7.86 6.76
N GLU A 159 -14.20 8.96 6.94
CA GLU A 159 -15.63 9.09 6.67
C GLU A 159 -15.88 10.32 5.79
N ALA A 160 -16.81 10.18 4.86
CA ALA A 160 -17.36 11.30 4.09
C ALA A 160 -18.89 11.17 4.05
N GLU A 161 -19.61 12.28 4.22
CA GLU A 161 -21.08 12.31 4.21
C GLU A 161 -21.73 11.27 5.17
N GLY A 162 -21.16 11.06 6.36
CA GLY A 162 -21.71 10.09 7.32
C GLY A 162 -21.34 8.63 7.02
N SER A 163 -20.59 8.36 5.96
CA SER A 163 -20.28 7.01 5.48
C SER A 163 -18.80 6.69 5.53
N ASN A 164 -18.44 5.53 6.09
CA ASN A 164 -17.07 5.03 6.11
C ASN A 164 -16.57 4.83 4.66
N ILE A 165 -15.49 5.50 4.28
CA ILE A 165 -14.88 5.40 2.95
C ILE A 165 -13.65 4.49 2.91
N GLY A 166 -13.19 4.01 4.06
CA GLY A 166 -12.16 3.00 4.23
C GLY A 166 -11.11 3.35 5.29
N THR A 167 -10.26 2.38 5.59
CA THR A 167 -9.14 2.50 6.53
C THR A 167 -7.80 2.51 5.80
N VAL A 168 -6.94 3.46 6.16
CA VAL A 168 -5.56 3.55 5.70
C VAL A 168 -4.64 3.10 6.82
N VAL A 169 -3.66 2.26 6.51
CA VAL A 169 -2.63 1.80 7.44
C VAL A 169 -1.30 2.44 7.06
N PHE A 170 -0.60 2.98 8.05
CA PHE A 170 0.68 3.65 7.90
C PHE A 170 1.77 2.87 8.62
N GLU A 171 2.94 2.78 7.97
CA GLU A 171 4.20 2.45 8.61
C GLU A 171 4.90 3.76 8.99
N LEU A 172 5.27 3.89 10.26
CA LEU A 172 6.03 5.01 10.80
C LEU A 172 7.49 4.58 10.95
N PHE A 173 8.41 5.33 10.34
CA PHE A 173 9.84 5.03 10.29
C PHE A 173 10.55 5.41 11.59
N HIS A 174 10.12 4.82 12.70
CA HIS A 174 10.53 5.19 14.06
C HIS A 174 12.05 5.06 14.28
N SER A 175 12.73 4.11 13.61
CA SER A 175 14.19 3.98 13.68
C SER A 175 14.95 5.17 13.06
N ILE A 176 14.30 5.97 12.21
CA ILE A 176 14.87 7.13 11.51
C ILE A 176 14.32 8.44 12.09
N MET A 177 13.02 8.49 12.36
CA MET A 177 12.28 9.70 12.77
C MET A 177 11.50 9.47 14.09
N PRO A 178 12.16 9.07 15.20
CA PRO A 178 11.46 8.69 16.42
C PRO A 178 10.55 9.79 16.97
N ARG A 179 10.97 11.07 16.96
CA ARG A 179 10.16 12.16 17.51
C ARG A 179 8.91 12.42 16.66
N ALA A 180 9.04 12.48 15.34
CA ALA A 180 7.90 12.68 14.46
C ALA A 180 6.93 11.49 14.50
N CYS A 181 7.47 10.26 14.58
CA CYS A 181 6.68 9.04 14.71
C CYS A 181 5.90 8.98 16.03
N ASP A 182 6.56 9.26 17.15
CA ASP A 182 5.92 9.26 18.47
C ASP A 182 4.84 10.34 18.57
N ASN A 183 5.10 11.54 18.05
CA ASN A 183 4.10 12.61 17.95
C ASN A 183 2.84 12.11 17.22
N PHE A 184 3.01 11.55 16.03
CA PHE A 184 1.89 11.08 15.22
C PHE A 184 1.16 9.90 15.88
N ARG A 185 1.90 8.94 16.46
CA ARG A 185 1.31 7.78 17.17
C ARG A 185 0.51 8.21 18.40
N MET A 186 1.05 9.10 19.23
CA MET A 186 0.36 9.64 20.40
C MET A 186 -0.94 10.34 20.00
N LEU A 187 -0.89 11.15 18.94
CA LEU A 187 -2.07 11.82 18.39
C LEU A 187 -3.04 10.85 17.70
N CYS A 188 -2.60 9.71 17.18
CA CYS A 188 -3.50 8.65 16.71
C CYS A 188 -4.23 7.93 17.86
N THR A 189 -3.58 7.76 19.01
CA THR A 189 -4.14 7.01 20.15
C THR A 189 -4.96 7.87 21.11
N GLY A 190 -4.70 9.18 21.15
CA GLY A 190 -5.31 10.07 22.13
C GLY A 190 -4.86 9.82 23.58
N GLU A 191 -3.76 9.07 23.79
CA GLU A 191 -3.34 8.63 25.12
C GLU A 191 -2.98 9.78 26.09
N LEU A 192 -2.71 10.97 25.55
CA LEU A 192 -2.36 12.17 26.31
C LEU A 192 -3.58 12.99 26.75
N GLY A 193 -4.80 12.63 26.33
CA GLY A 193 -6.02 13.35 26.67
C GLY A 193 -6.06 14.74 26.05
N ALA A 194 -6.10 15.78 26.88
CA ALA A 194 -6.12 17.18 26.43
C ALA A 194 -4.86 17.91 26.88
N SER A 195 -4.42 18.87 26.07
CA SER A 195 -3.29 19.75 26.42
C SER A 195 -3.65 20.72 27.55
N ALA A 196 -2.65 21.47 28.01
CA ALA A 196 -2.83 22.54 28.99
C ALA A 196 -3.82 23.63 28.51
N ASN A 197 -3.99 23.80 27.19
CA ASN A 197 -4.92 24.75 26.59
C ASN A 197 -6.32 24.15 26.35
N GLY A 198 -6.55 22.90 26.78
CA GLY A 198 -7.83 22.21 26.62
C GLY A 198 -8.05 21.61 25.23
N VAL A 199 -7.04 21.59 24.35
CA VAL A 199 -7.14 20.99 23.02
C VAL A 199 -7.05 19.46 23.16
N PRO A 200 -8.01 18.68 22.65
CA PRO A 200 -7.89 17.23 22.60
C PRO A 200 -6.70 16.82 21.72
N LEU A 201 -5.73 16.10 22.28
CA LEU A 201 -4.54 15.61 21.58
C LEU A 201 -4.85 14.30 20.84
N HIS A 202 -5.80 14.37 19.90
CA HIS A 202 -6.31 13.18 19.19
C HIS A 202 -6.76 13.53 17.76
N TYR A 203 -6.38 12.70 16.78
CA TYR A 203 -6.80 12.88 15.39
C TYR A 203 -8.23 12.45 15.11
N ALA A 204 -8.87 11.65 15.97
CA ALA A 204 -10.26 11.30 15.78
C ALA A 204 -11.14 12.56 15.72
N ARG A 205 -12.02 12.61 14.71
CA ARG A 205 -12.87 13.74 14.30
C ARG A 205 -12.15 14.92 13.66
N CYS A 206 -10.83 14.84 13.46
CA CYS A 206 -10.10 15.87 12.73
C CYS A 206 -10.43 15.81 11.23
N PRO A 207 -10.73 16.94 10.57
CA PRO A 207 -11.02 16.96 9.15
C PRO A 207 -9.73 16.91 8.30
N ILE A 208 -9.87 16.39 7.08
CA ILE A 208 -8.97 16.75 5.97
C ILE A 208 -9.38 18.16 5.53
N HIS A 209 -8.69 19.18 6.01
CA HIS A 209 -9.04 20.58 5.77
C HIS A 209 -8.52 21.13 4.44
N ARG A 210 -7.54 20.47 3.81
CA ARG A 210 -6.93 20.94 2.56
C ARG A 210 -6.54 19.79 1.64
N ILE A 211 -6.87 19.93 0.35
CA ILE A 211 -6.55 19.01 -0.73
C ILE A 211 -5.96 19.82 -1.89
N VAL A 212 -4.68 19.63 -2.14
CA VAL A 212 -4.02 20.17 -3.33
C VAL A 212 -4.06 19.09 -4.40
N LYS A 213 -4.97 19.26 -5.37
CA LYS A 213 -5.26 18.24 -6.38
C LYS A 213 -3.99 17.81 -7.11
N GLY A 214 -3.76 16.51 -7.13
CA GLY A 214 -2.57 15.92 -7.76
C GLY A 214 -1.27 16.19 -7.02
N ALA A 215 -1.29 16.73 -5.79
CA ALA A 215 -0.09 16.95 -4.97
C ALA A 215 -0.19 16.25 -3.60
N TRP A 216 -1.08 16.65 -2.70
CA TRP A 216 -1.26 16.00 -1.39
C TRP A 216 -2.66 16.23 -0.79
N ILE A 217 -3.01 15.41 0.20
CA ILE A 217 -4.12 15.66 1.14
C ILE A 217 -3.52 16.06 2.51
N GLN A 218 -4.14 17.00 3.21
CA GLN A 218 -3.63 17.54 4.47
C GLN A 218 -4.73 17.57 5.53
N GLY A 219 -4.37 17.14 6.73
CA GLY A 219 -5.21 17.08 7.92
C GLY A 219 -4.40 17.34 9.18
N GLY A 220 -4.95 16.94 10.33
CA GLY A 220 -4.24 16.99 11.60
C GLY A 220 -4.28 18.36 12.29
N ASP A 221 -5.14 19.29 11.85
CA ASP A 221 -5.48 20.45 12.66
C ASP A 221 -6.50 20.03 13.73
N ILE A 222 -5.97 19.63 14.88
CA ILE A 222 -6.75 19.12 16.02
C ILE A 222 -7.41 20.23 16.86
N ALA A 223 -7.07 21.50 16.61
CA ALA A 223 -7.56 22.62 17.41
C ALA A 223 -8.72 23.36 16.72
N THR A 224 -8.55 23.76 15.47
CA THR A 224 -9.53 24.59 14.75
C THR A 224 -10.15 23.87 13.55
N GLY A 225 -9.51 22.82 13.04
CA GLY A 225 -9.99 22.01 11.91
C GLY A 225 -10.06 22.76 10.58
N ASN A 226 -9.36 23.88 10.44
CA ASN A 226 -9.38 24.73 9.25
C ASN A 226 -7.99 24.98 8.64
N GLY A 227 -6.92 24.53 9.31
CA GLY A 227 -5.53 24.65 8.92
C GLY A 227 -4.74 25.71 9.69
N ASP A 228 -5.38 26.48 10.59
CA ASP A 228 -4.73 27.57 11.34
C ASP A 228 -4.25 27.14 12.74
N GLY A 229 -4.55 25.91 13.15
CA GLY A 229 -4.27 25.42 14.49
C GLY A 229 -3.57 24.07 14.54
N GLY A 230 -3.61 23.49 15.74
CA GLY A 230 -2.97 22.24 16.09
C GLY A 230 -1.69 22.45 16.90
N GLU A 231 -1.37 21.46 17.71
CA GLU A 231 -0.15 21.42 18.51
C GLU A 231 0.36 19.99 18.61
N SER A 232 1.66 19.84 18.78
CA SER A 232 2.27 18.51 18.91
C SER A 232 1.90 17.84 20.24
N ALA A 233 2.13 16.53 20.32
CA ALA A 233 2.08 15.76 21.56
C ALA A 233 3.05 16.29 22.64
N PHE A 234 4.04 17.11 22.26
CA PHE A 234 5.07 17.65 23.14
C PHE A 234 4.84 19.12 23.54
N GLY A 235 3.73 19.73 23.13
CA GLY A 235 3.46 21.17 23.24
C GLY A 235 3.28 21.81 21.87
N SER A 236 3.46 23.14 21.75
CA SER A 236 3.11 23.86 20.51
C SER A 236 3.81 23.32 19.26
N PHE A 237 5.14 23.31 19.24
CA PHE A 237 5.94 22.84 18.11
C PHE A 237 7.14 22.00 18.55
N PHE A 238 7.66 21.20 17.61
CA PHE A 238 8.94 20.52 17.73
C PHE A 238 9.82 20.74 16.48
N GLU A 239 11.11 20.46 16.66
CA GLU A 239 12.16 20.69 15.67
C GLU A 239 12.07 19.75 14.46
N ASP A 240 12.59 20.19 13.31
CA ASP A 240 12.84 19.29 12.18
C ASP A 240 13.90 18.26 12.59
N GLU A 241 13.52 16.97 12.59
CA GLU A 241 14.37 15.89 13.11
C GLU A 241 15.51 15.54 12.14
N CYS A 242 15.18 15.08 10.93
CA CYS A 242 16.10 15.05 9.79
C CYS A 242 15.32 15.03 8.46
N PHE A 243 16.03 14.90 7.34
CA PHE A 243 15.45 14.87 5.99
C PHE A 243 15.88 13.64 5.19
N ALA A 244 16.10 12.51 5.88
CA ALA A 244 16.59 11.27 5.26
C ALA A 244 15.56 10.61 4.32
N ILE A 245 14.27 10.82 4.56
CA ILE A 245 13.17 10.25 3.77
C ILE A 245 12.74 11.27 2.72
N LYS A 246 12.72 10.84 1.46
CA LYS A 246 12.34 11.66 0.31
C LYS A 246 10.85 11.61 0.03
N HIS A 247 10.34 12.64 -0.62
CA HIS A 247 8.98 12.70 -1.14
C HIS A 247 8.96 12.20 -2.60
N ASP A 248 9.43 10.98 -2.83
CA ASP A 248 9.74 10.42 -4.15
C ASP A 248 8.66 9.46 -4.69
N ARG A 249 7.49 9.41 -4.05
CA ARG A 249 6.33 8.61 -4.48
C ARG A 249 5.03 9.13 -3.84
N PRO A 250 3.83 8.77 -4.36
CA PRO A 250 2.57 8.92 -3.63
C PRO A 250 2.61 8.22 -2.27
N GLY A 251 1.70 8.51 -1.34
CA GLY A 251 1.57 7.79 -0.08
C GLY A 251 2.66 8.03 0.97
N ILE A 252 3.58 8.97 0.75
CA ILE A 252 4.54 9.40 1.79
C ILE A 252 3.81 10.28 2.81
N LEU A 253 3.98 9.95 4.09
CA LEU A 253 3.42 10.69 5.22
C LEU A 253 4.47 11.66 5.77
N SER A 254 4.10 12.93 5.89
CA SER A 254 5.04 14.02 6.19
C SER A 254 4.40 15.13 7.02
N MET A 255 5.22 15.79 7.84
CA MET A 255 4.79 16.89 8.70
C MET A 255 4.47 18.13 7.89
N ALA A 256 3.31 18.73 8.14
CA ALA A 256 3.08 20.12 7.78
C ALA A 256 3.73 21.04 8.84
N ASN A 257 4.21 22.20 8.39
CA ASN A 257 4.85 23.21 9.24
C ASN A 257 4.44 24.60 8.76
N GLU A 258 4.69 25.63 9.56
CA GLU A 258 4.24 27.02 9.32
C GLU A 258 5.03 27.75 8.21
N GLY A 259 5.78 27.03 7.37
CA GLY A 259 6.64 27.62 6.36
C GLY A 259 7.97 28.16 6.91
N ARG A 260 8.27 27.90 8.19
CA ARG A 260 9.56 28.16 8.83
C ARG A 260 10.14 26.88 9.45
N PRO A 261 11.47 26.73 9.54
CA PRO A 261 12.09 25.58 10.19
C PRO A 261 11.62 25.40 11.64
N HIS A 262 11.64 24.15 12.12
CA HIS A 262 11.35 23.79 13.50
C HIS A 262 9.95 24.23 13.99
N SER A 263 8.94 24.13 13.12
CA SER A 263 7.55 24.48 13.43
C SER A 263 6.58 23.31 13.18
N ASN A 264 7.01 22.08 13.48
CA ASN A 264 6.19 20.89 13.34
C ASN A 264 5.19 20.79 14.51
N GLY A 265 3.89 20.74 14.20
CA GLY A 265 2.81 20.60 15.19
C GLY A 265 2.12 19.25 15.10
N SER A 266 0.79 19.25 14.98
CA SER A 266 -0.02 18.05 14.70
C SER A 266 -0.36 17.87 13.22
N GLN A 267 -0.29 18.92 12.41
CA GLN A 267 -0.72 18.84 11.01
C GLN A 267 0.22 17.96 10.19
N PHE A 268 -0.36 17.17 9.29
CA PHE A 268 0.36 16.25 8.41
C PHE A 268 -0.22 16.31 7.00
N PHE A 269 0.55 15.85 6.03
CA PHE A 269 0.06 15.59 4.69
C PHE A 269 0.49 14.22 4.17
N ILE A 270 -0.30 13.70 3.23
CA ILE A 270 -0.01 12.45 2.51
C ILE A 270 0.11 12.77 1.03
N THR A 271 1.24 12.42 0.42
CA THR A 271 1.52 12.73 -0.98
C THR A 271 0.61 11.95 -1.94
N LEU A 272 0.27 12.56 -3.08
CA LEU A 272 -0.49 11.93 -4.18
C LEU A 272 0.41 11.66 -5.40
N ARG A 273 1.65 12.15 -5.37
CA ARG A 273 2.71 12.03 -6.38
C ARG A 273 4.05 12.33 -5.73
N ASP A 274 5.12 12.24 -6.51
CA ASP A 274 6.47 12.66 -6.14
C ASP A 274 6.51 14.20 -6.01
N LEU A 275 7.00 14.68 -4.87
CA LEU A 275 7.10 16.08 -4.47
C LEU A 275 8.53 16.42 -4.02
N GLU A 276 9.54 16.06 -4.80
CA GLU A 276 10.97 16.28 -4.49
C GLU A 276 11.30 17.72 -4.05
N TYR A 277 10.53 18.72 -4.50
CA TYR A 277 10.72 20.11 -4.08
C TYR A 277 10.41 20.39 -2.59
N LEU A 278 9.81 19.43 -1.88
CA LEU A 278 9.58 19.43 -0.44
C LEU A 278 10.72 18.76 0.35
N ASP A 279 11.64 18.07 -0.32
CA ASP A 279 12.82 17.49 0.33
C ASP A 279 13.65 18.60 0.98
N CYS A 280 14.21 18.29 2.15
CA CYS A 280 14.93 19.25 3.00
C CYS A 280 14.08 20.44 3.50
N LYS A 281 12.75 20.40 3.35
CA LYS A 281 11.82 21.46 3.84
C LYS A 281 10.70 20.91 4.72
N LYS A 282 10.31 19.65 4.52
CA LYS A 282 9.28 18.95 5.28
C LYS A 282 9.84 17.63 5.79
N VAL A 283 9.51 17.27 7.03
CA VAL A 283 9.96 16.02 7.64
C VAL A 283 9.02 14.90 7.23
N ALA A 284 9.44 14.06 6.29
CA ALA A 284 8.75 12.80 6.00
C ALA A 284 9.12 11.76 7.06
N PHE A 285 8.13 11.05 7.60
CA PHE A 285 8.33 10.15 8.75
C PHE A 285 7.59 8.82 8.63
N GLY A 286 6.85 8.59 7.54
CA GLY A 286 6.18 7.33 7.31
C GLY A 286 5.67 7.16 5.89
N ARG A 287 4.94 6.06 5.66
CA ARG A 287 4.29 5.78 4.38
C ARG A 287 2.99 4.99 4.56
N VAL A 288 2.12 5.08 3.58
CA VAL A 288 0.95 4.21 3.44
C VAL A 288 1.39 2.81 3.04
N ILE A 289 0.94 1.80 3.78
CA ILE A 289 1.15 0.37 3.47
C ILE A 289 -0.14 -0.37 3.10
N SER A 290 -1.30 0.22 3.39
CA SER A 290 -2.62 -0.25 2.96
C SER A 290 -3.57 0.93 2.80
N GLY A 291 -4.46 0.90 1.80
CA GLY A 291 -5.45 1.95 1.57
C GLY A 291 -4.98 3.15 0.74
N LEU A 292 -3.96 2.98 -0.13
CA LEU A 292 -3.50 4.05 -1.02
C LEU A 292 -4.60 4.52 -2.00
N ASP A 293 -5.51 3.62 -2.40
CA ASP A 293 -6.68 3.96 -3.21
C ASP A 293 -7.65 4.90 -2.48
N ILE A 294 -7.79 4.77 -1.15
CA ILE A 294 -8.59 5.66 -0.31
C ILE A 294 -7.97 7.06 -0.32
N VAL A 295 -6.66 7.17 -0.09
CA VAL A 295 -5.92 8.44 -0.17
C VAL A 295 -6.10 9.10 -1.54
N ARG A 296 -5.94 8.32 -2.63
CA ARG A 296 -6.15 8.81 -4.00
C ARG A 296 -7.59 9.26 -4.27
N ARG A 297 -8.58 8.58 -3.68
CA ARG A 297 -10.00 8.93 -3.78
C ARG A 297 -10.31 10.22 -3.03
N ILE A 298 -9.80 10.38 -1.80
CA ILE A 298 -9.88 11.66 -1.05
C ILE A 298 -9.25 12.77 -1.90
N GLY A 299 -8.06 12.56 -2.46
CA GLY A 299 -7.37 13.54 -3.30
C GLY A 299 -8.10 13.97 -4.59
N LYS A 300 -9.14 13.23 -5.00
CA LYS A 300 -9.98 13.55 -6.16
C LYS A 300 -11.29 14.27 -5.79
N SER A 301 -11.58 14.44 -4.51
CA SER A 301 -12.78 15.10 -4.03
C SER A 301 -12.92 16.53 -4.58
N SER A 302 -14.17 17.00 -4.68
CA SER A 302 -14.48 18.37 -5.05
C SER A 302 -13.99 19.34 -3.98
N THR A 303 -13.43 20.47 -4.41
CA THR A 303 -12.82 21.46 -3.54
C THR A 303 -13.18 22.88 -3.97
N LEU A 304 -13.34 23.78 -3.00
CA LEU A 304 -13.36 25.22 -3.20
C LEU A 304 -12.13 25.83 -2.50
N ASN A 305 -11.22 26.46 -3.26
CA ASN A 305 -9.94 26.96 -2.74
C ASN A 305 -9.16 25.90 -1.94
N GLU A 306 -8.99 24.72 -2.55
CA GLU A 306 -8.33 23.54 -1.94
C GLU A 306 -9.06 22.95 -0.73
N ARG A 307 -10.12 23.56 -0.21
CA ARG A 307 -10.92 23.01 0.88
C ARG A 307 -11.98 22.04 0.33
N PRO A 308 -12.11 20.81 0.86
CA PRO A 308 -13.16 19.89 0.42
C PRO A 308 -14.56 20.51 0.55
N THR A 309 -15.39 20.37 -0.49
CA THR A 309 -16.77 20.86 -0.46
C THR A 309 -17.66 19.97 0.40
N GLN A 310 -17.31 18.69 0.51
CA GLN A 310 -17.91 17.76 1.46
C GLN A 310 -16.91 17.45 2.57
N PRO A 311 -17.32 17.47 3.85
CA PRO A 311 -16.45 17.11 4.96
C PRO A 311 -15.91 15.69 4.80
N ILE A 312 -14.60 15.56 4.95
CA ILE A 312 -13.89 14.28 5.06
C ILE A 312 -13.20 14.30 6.41
N ILE A 313 -13.53 13.35 7.27
CA ILE A 313 -13.07 13.31 8.66
C ILE A 313 -12.35 12.00 8.94
N VAL A 314 -11.37 12.03 9.85
CA VAL A 314 -10.85 10.83 10.48
C VAL A 314 -11.88 10.38 11.51
N SER A 315 -12.64 9.32 11.24
CA SER A 315 -13.69 8.85 12.15
C SER A 315 -13.13 8.01 13.30
N ASP A 316 -12.04 7.28 13.05
CA ASP A 316 -11.32 6.49 14.04
C ASP A 316 -9.84 6.40 13.69
N CYS A 317 -8.97 6.26 14.69
CA CYS A 317 -7.54 6.09 14.51
C CYS A 317 -6.90 5.44 15.73
N GLY A 318 -5.72 4.85 15.55
CA GLY A 318 -5.02 4.19 16.65
C GLY A 318 -3.78 3.43 16.19
N VAL A 319 -3.23 2.63 17.10
CA VAL A 319 -2.17 1.67 16.77
C VAL A 319 -2.77 0.55 15.94
N TYR A 320 -2.11 0.22 14.83
CA TYR A 320 -2.45 -0.94 14.03
C TYR A 320 -1.72 -2.17 14.58
N VAL A 321 -2.48 -3.11 15.12
CA VAL A 321 -1.96 -4.40 15.57
C VAL A 321 -2.29 -5.44 14.51
N PRO A 322 -1.28 -6.07 13.89
CA PRO A 322 -1.51 -7.15 12.93
C PRO A 322 -2.26 -8.32 13.57
N ASP A 323 -3.22 -8.89 12.83
CA ASP A 323 -3.94 -10.10 13.27
C ASP A 323 -2.93 -11.22 13.62
N HIS A 324 -3.23 -11.93 14.72
CA HIS A 324 -2.38 -13.00 15.28
C HIS A 324 -2.19 -14.16 14.31
#